data_AF-A0AAW2IMY6-F1
#
_entry.id   AF-A0AAW2IMY6-F1
#
_cell.length_a   1.000
_cell.length_b   1.000
_cell.length_c   1.000
_cell.angle_alpha   90.00
_cell.angle_beta   90.00
_cell.angle_gamma   90.00
#
_symmetry.space_group_name_H-M   'P 1'
#
loop_
_entity.id
_entity.type
_entity.pdbx_description
1 polymer ?
#
loop_
_entity_poly.entity_id
_entity_poly.type
_entity_poly.pdbx_seq_one_letter_code
_entity_poly.pdbx_strand_id
1 'polypeptide(L)'
;IVEVIRDSVEYVRRSDARLLLFSEIVKQLNLPERKLVDDCRTRWNSTYEMLSTAIKFKDVFPRFAAKDPHYDDCPCHEDWEKVEKVCSVLEVFWDATHIISGSDYPTSNLFLNAVSLVKVLLDEKSLDNDGFIRDMVERMKIKFDKYWGETNLLMSIAAVLDPRCKMKALEFCFPKLYSSEKVEREIALFASPCMNFFLNTH
;
A
#
# COMPACT_ATOMS: atom_id res chain seq x y z
N ILE A 1 -9.49 -2.76 13.67
CA ILE A 1 -10.11 -1.83 12.71
C ILE A 1 -10.37 -2.47 11.35
N VAL A 2 -9.37 -3.07 10.68
CA VAL A 2 -9.59 -3.70 9.35
C VAL A 2 -10.65 -4.81 9.42
N GLU A 3 -10.59 -5.68 10.44
CA GLU A 3 -11.63 -6.71 10.68
C GLU A 3 -13.03 -6.08 10.81
N VAL A 4 -13.18 -4.99 11.56
CA VAL A 4 -14.48 -4.32 11.77
C VAL A 4 -15.11 -3.89 10.43
N ILE A 5 -14.31 -3.26 9.55
CA ILE A 5 -14.80 -2.86 8.23
C ILE A 5 -15.07 -4.08 7.36
N ARG A 6 -14.21 -5.09 7.40
CA ARG A 6 -14.39 -6.33 6.64
C ARG A 6 -15.69 -7.03 7.01
N ASP A 7 -15.92 -7.21 8.31
CA ASP A 7 -17.11 -7.88 8.83
C ASP A 7 -18.38 -7.10 8.46
N SER A 8 -18.31 -5.76 8.48
CA SER A 8 -19.40 -4.89 8.03
C SER A 8 -19.69 -5.03 6.53
N VAL A 9 -18.65 -5.05 5.70
CA VAL A 9 -18.78 -5.26 4.25
C VAL A 9 -19.35 -6.66 3.96
N GLU A 10 -18.82 -7.68 4.61
CA GLU A 10 -19.28 -9.07 4.47
C GLU A 10 -20.74 -9.20 4.92
N TYR A 11 -21.12 -8.58 6.03
CA TYR A 11 -22.48 -8.60 6.55
C TYR A 11 -23.50 -8.08 5.54
N VAL A 12 -23.21 -6.93 4.92
CA VAL A 12 -24.06 -6.33 3.88
C VAL A 12 -24.14 -7.24 2.66
N ARG A 13 -23.02 -7.85 2.26
CA ARG A 13 -22.90 -8.66 1.04
C ARG A 13 -23.43 -10.09 1.19
N ARG A 14 -23.62 -10.58 2.41
CA ARG A 14 -24.07 -11.94 2.71
C ARG A 14 -25.51 -12.25 2.28
N SER A 15 -26.33 -11.25 2.04
CA SER A 15 -27.75 -11.41 1.66
C SER A 15 -28.16 -10.42 0.58
N ASP A 16 -28.86 -10.89 -0.44
CA ASP A 16 -29.42 -10.04 -1.50
C ASP A 16 -30.37 -8.98 -0.92
N ALA A 17 -31.14 -9.31 0.12
CA ALA A 17 -32.02 -8.36 0.78
C ALA A 17 -31.22 -7.21 1.42
N ARG A 18 -30.09 -7.51 2.06
CA ARG A 18 -29.20 -6.50 2.66
C ARG A 18 -28.49 -5.66 1.60
N LEU A 19 -28.03 -6.28 0.52
CA LEU A 19 -27.45 -5.57 -0.62
C LEU A 19 -28.44 -4.61 -1.27
N LEU A 20 -29.69 -5.02 -1.44
CA LEU A 20 -30.77 -4.17 -1.96
C LEU A 20 -31.05 -3.01 -1.02
N LEU A 21 -31.18 -3.27 0.28
CA LEU A 21 -31.39 -2.24 1.30
C LEU A 21 -30.25 -1.22 1.32
N PHE A 22 -29.00 -1.68 1.31
CA PHE A 22 -27.83 -0.82 1.25
C PHE A 22 -27.82 0.02 -0.03
N SER A 23 -28.10 -0.60 -1.18
CA SER A 23 -28.17 0.08 -2.47
C SER A 23 -29.27 1.14 -2.54
N GLU A 24 -30.39 0.93 -1.86
CA GLU A 24 -31.46 1.92 -1.74
C GLU A 24 -30.99 3.17 -0.96
N ILE A 25 -30.27 2.96 0.15
CA ILE A 25 -29.71 4.05 0.96
C ILE A 25 -28.65 4.82 0.17
N VAL A 26 -27.78 4.11 -0.56
CA VAL A 26 -26.78 4.72 -1.47
C VAL A 26 -27.47 5.63 -2.50
N LYS A 27 -28.59 5.18 -3.08
CA LYS A 27 -29.40 5.99 -4.01
C LYS A 27 -30.03 7.19 -3.32
N GLN A 28 -30.57 7.03 -2.10
CA GLN A 28 -31.15 8.12 -1.31
C GLN A 28 -30.12 9.22 -0.98
N LEU A 29 -28.86 8.84 -0.81
CA LEU A 29 -27.74 9.75 -0.57
C LEU A 29 -27.10 10.32 -1.85
N ASN A 30 -27.56 9.91 -3.04
CA ASN A 30 -27.00 10.32 -4.33
C ASN A 30 -25.49 10.09 -4.47
N LEU A 31 -24.97 9.01 -3.88
CA LEU A 31 -23.53 8.70 -3.99
C LEU A 31 -23.20 8.17 -5.41
N PRO A 32 -22.04 8.56 -5.98
CA PRO A 32 -21.64 8.11 -7.31
C PRO A 32 -21.20 6.65 -7.32
N GLU A 33 -20.58 6.18 -6.24
CA GLU A 33 -20.20 4.78 -6.08
C GLU A 33 -21.41 3.88 -5.89
N ARG A 34 -21.32 2.67 -6.47
CA ARG A 34 -22.47 1.77 -6.56
C ARG A 34 -22.32 0.50 -5.75
N LYS A 35 -21.10 0.09 -5.39
CA LYS A 35 -20.84 -1.23 -4.80
C LYS A 35 -19.67 -1.20 -3.82
N LEU A 36 -19.81 -1.98 -2.75
CA LEU A 36 -18.73 -2.38 -1.86
C LEU A 36 -17.83 -3.44 -2.52
N VAL A 37 -16.55 -3.44 -2.17
CA VAL A 37 -15.52 -4.38 -2.65
C VAL A 37 -15.16 -5.34 -1.52
N ASP A 38 -15.04 -6.64 -1.83
CA ASP A 38 -14.60 -7.66 -0.87
C ASP A 38 -13.09 -7.63 -0.64
N ASP A 39 -12.67 -8.00 0.57
CA ASP A 39 -11.26 -8.20 0.88
C ASP A 39 -10.82 -9.66 0.75
N CYS A 40 -9.69 -9.84 0.09
CA CYS A 40 -8.90 -11.07 0.08
C CYS A 40 -7.82 -10.99 1.17
N ARG A 41 -8.04 -11.68 2.30
CA ARG A 41 -7.16 -11.63 3.49
C ARG A 41 -5.67 -11.91 3.23
N THR A 42 -5.34 -12.62 2.14
CA THR A 42 -3.97 -12.94 1.76
C THR A 42 -3.29 -11.87 0.89
N ARG A 43 -4.01 -10.81 0.49
CA ARG A 43 -3.55 -9.79 -0.46
C ARG A 43 -3.89 -8.39 0.04
N TRP A 44 -2.87 -7.69 0.56
CA TRP A 44 -3.03 -6.34 1.13
C TRP A 44 -3.55 -5.30 0.11
N ASN A 45 -3.36 -5.51 -1.21
CA ASN A 45 -4.01 -4.69 -2.25
C ASN A 45 -5.53 -4.72 -2.14
N SER A 46 -6.09 -5.92 -1.99
CA SER A 46 -7.54 -6.10 -1.83
C SER A 46 -8.03 -5.48 -0.53
N THR A 47 -7.20 -5.50 0.51
CA THR A 47 -7.51 -4.82 1.78
C THR A 47 -7.59 -3.31 1.60
N TYR A 48 -6.63 -2.71 0.88
CA TYR A 48 -6.69 -1.29 0.56
C TYR A 48 -7.94 -0.95 -0.27
N GLU A 49 -8.24 -1.72 -1.32
CA GLU A 49 -9.41 -1.50 -2.17
C GLU A 49 -10.74 -1.61 -1.42
N MET A 50 -10.86 -2.59 -0.50
CA MET A 50 -12.02 -2.70 0.38
C MET A 50 -12.15 -1.46 1.26
N LEU A 51 -11.07 -1.06 1.95
CA LEU A 51 -11.12 0.06 2.89
C LEU A 51 -11.39 1.40 2.18
N SER A 52 -10.66 1.68 1.10
CA SER A 52 -10.82 2.92 0.32
C SER A 52 -12.21 3.02 -0.32
N THR A 53 -12.80 1.88 -0.71
CA THR A 53 -14.18 1.83 -1.17
C THR A 53 -15.17 2.01 -0.02
N ALA A 54 -14.97 1.35 1.12
CA ALA A 54 -15.88 1.40 2.25
C ALA A 54 -16.00 2.82 2.85
N ILE A 55 -14.90 3.58 2.90
CA ILE A 55 -14.88 4.99 3.35
C ILE A 55 -15.93 5.83 2.60
N LYS A 56 -16.11 5.59 1.30
CA LYS A 56 -17.05 6.33 0.45
C LYS A 56 -18.52 6.09 0.83
N PHE A 57 -18.76 5.05 1.60
CA PHE A 57 -20.07 4.68 2.12
C PHE A 57 -20.18 4.88 3.64
N LYS A 58 -19.25 5.60 4.30
CA LYS A 58 -19.26 5.76 5.76
C LYS A 58 -20.57 6.31 6.33
N ASP A 59 -21.26 7.17 5.58
CA ASP A 59 -22.57 7.72 5.97
C ASP A 59 -23.76 6.79 5.67
N VAL A 60 -23.53 5.72 4.90
CA VAL A 60 -24.54 4.70 4.57
C VAL A 60 -24.69 3.70 5.71
N PHE A 61 -23.58 3.28 6.33
CA PHE A 61 -23.58 2.25 7.38
C PHE A 61 -24.49 2.58 8.58
N PRO A 62 -24.50 3.81 9.15
CA PRO A 62 -25.42 4.15 10.24
C PRO A 62 -26.90 4.09 9.82
N ARG A 63 -27.21 4.48 8.58
CA ARG A 63 -28.58 4.42 8.04
C ARG A 63 -29.01 2.97 7.77
N PHE A 64 -28.05 2.14 7.37
CA PHE A 64 -28.27 0.72 7.18
C PHE A 64 -28.55 0.04 8.53
N ALA A 65 -27.77 0.34 9.56
CA ALA A 65 -28.00 -0.14 10.93
C ALA A 65 -29.38 0.25 11.48
N ALA A 66 -29.85 1.47 11.18
CA ALA A 66 -31.19 1.90 11.57
C ALA A 66 -32.33 1.10 10.89
N LYS A 67 -32.07 0.44 9.75
CA LYS A 67 -33.06 -0.32 8.97
C LYS A 67 -32.91 -1.84 9.08
N ASP A 68 -31.75 -2.38 9.46
CA ASP A 68 -31.53 -3.81 9.75
C ASP A 68 -31.20 -4.01 11.23
N PRO A 69 -32.19 -4.39 12.07
CA PRO A 69 -31.99 -4.57 13.51
C PRO A 69 -30.99 -5.67 13.90
N HIS A 70 -30.56 -6.51 12.97
CA HIS A 70 -29.59 -7.58 13.24
C HIS A 70 -28.14 -7.13 12.94
N TYR A 71 -27.92 -5.86 12.59
CA TYR A 71 -26.60 -5.32 12.31
C TYR A 71 -26.06 -4.60 13.54
N ASP A 72 -25.44 -5.38 14.43
CA ASP A 72 -25.00 -4.91 15.75
C ASP A 72 -23.65 -4.16 15.72
N ASP A 73 -22.76 -4.53 14.80
CA ASP A 73 -21.36 -4.07 14.74
C ASP A 73 -21.15 -2.95 13.71
N CYS A 74 -21.94 -1.88 13.78
CA CYS A 74 -21.77 -0.71 12.90
C CYS A 74 -20.49 0.07 13.25
N PRO A 75 -19.57 0.32 12.30
CA PRO A 75 -18.36 1.10 12.54
C PRO A 75 -18.69 2.52 13.02
N CYS A 76 -18.01 2.96 14.08
CA CYS A 76 -18.22 4.28 14.66
C CYS A 76 -17.34 5.36 13.98
N HIS A 77 -17.50 6.62 14.38
CA HIS A 77 -16.70 7.71 13.81
C HIS A 77 -15.19 7.49 13.99
N GLU A 78 -14.76 7.07 15.17
CA GLU A 78 -13.35 6.79 15.49
C GLU A 78 -12.79 5.63 14.67
N ASP A 79 -13.63 4.67 14.29
CA ASP A 79 -13.25 3.60 13.39
C ASP A 79 -12.92 4.15 12.00
N TRP A 80 -13.79 5.00 11.45
CA TRP A 80 -13.55 5.63 10.16
C TRP A 80 -12.30 6.50 10.14
N GLU A 81 -12.03 7.27 11.20
CA GLU A 81 -10.77 8.04 11.33
C GLU A 81 -9.54 7.12 11.27
N LYS A 82 -9.57 5.98 11.97
CA LYS A 82 -8.47 5.01 11.93
C LYS A 82 -8.33 4.40 10.52
N VAL A 83 -9.44 4.08 9.85
CA VAL A 83 -9.44 3.51 8.50
C VAL A 83 -8.85 4.49 7.49
N GLU A 84 -9.21 5.77 7.55
CA GLU A 84 -8.65 6.81 6.69
C GLU A 84 -7.12 6.90 6.87
N LYS A 85 -6.63 6.87 8.11
CA LYS A 85 -5.18 6.86 8.40
C LYS A 85 -4.51 5.58 7.87
N VAL A 86 -5.11 4.40 8.05
CA VAL A 86 -4.57 3.14 7.49
C VAL A 86 -4.52 3.20 5.97
N CYS A 87 -5.57 3.72 5.32
CA CYS A 87 -5.62 3.86 3.86
C CYS A 87 -4.49 4.74 3.35
N SER A 88 -4.19 5.85 4.03
CA SER A 88 -3.09 6.74 3.63
C SER A 88 -1.72 6.04 3.60
N VAL A 89 -1.50 5.07 4.49
CA VAL A 89 -0.28 4.26 4.52
C VAL A 89 -0.31 3.22 3.40
N LEU A 90 -1.42 2.49 3.26
CA LEU A 90 -1.55 1.40 2.28
C LEU A 90 -1.60 1.90 0.82
N GLU A 91 -2.03 3.13 0.57
CA GLU A 91 -2.09 3.75 -0.76
C GLU A 91 -0.73 3.74 -1.45
N VAL A 92 0.34 4.13 -0.75
CA VAL A 92 1.70 4.15 -1.31
C VAL A 92 2.18 2.75 -1.68
N PHE A 93 1.79 1.73 -0.91
CA PHE A 93 2.08 0.35 -1.28
C PHE A 93 1.30 -0.05 -2.52
N TRP A 94 0.01 0.30 -2.57
CA TRP A 94 -0.89 -0.02 -3.67
C TRP A 94 -0.39 0.60 -4.98
N ASP A 95 0.01 1.87 -4.95
CA ASP A 95 0.63 2.58 -6.06
C ASP A 95 1.93 1.89 -6.51
N ALA A 96 2.83 1.62 -5.57
CA ALA A 96 4.07 0.92 -5.86
C ALA A 96 3.80 -0.44 -6.53
N THR A 97 2.76 -1.15 -6.08
CA THR A 97 2.41 -2.47 -6.61
C THR A 97 1.77 -2.41 -7.98
N HIS A 98 0.93 -1.40 -8.24
CA HIS A 98 0.38 -1.16 -9.57
C HIS A 98 1.48 -0.82 -10.58
N ILE A 99 2.47 -0.02 -10.18
CA ILE A 99 3.62 0.31 -11.02
C ILE A 99 4.41 -0.95 -11.38
N ILE A 100 4.76 -1.79 -10.40
CA ILE A 100 5.61 -2.98 -10.62
C ILE A 100 4.84 -4.18 -11.24
N SER A 101 3.51 -4.19 -11.16
CA SER A 101 2.67 -5.26 -11.71
C SER A 101 2.18 -5.00 -13.13
N GLY A 102 2.57 -3.87 -13.73
CA GLY A 102 2.23 -3.54 -15.11
C GLY A 102 2.80 -4.56 -16.12
N SER A 103 2.06 -4.81 -17.19
CA SER A 103 2.47 -5.74 -18.26
C SER A 103 2.88 -5.06 -19.56
N ASP A 104 2.51 -3.78 -19.72
CA ASP A 104 2.63 -3.07 -21.00
C ASP A 104 3.97 -2.32 -21.13
N TYR A 105 4.85 -2.45 -20.13
CA TYR A 105 6.16 -1.82 -20.06
C TYR A 105 7.11 -2.64 -19.17
N PRO A 106 8.43 -2.49 -19.32
CA PRO A 106 9.40 -3.08 -18.39
C PRO A 106 9.21 -2.51 -16.98
N THR A 107 9.01 -3.38 -15.98
CA THR A 107 8.76 -2.99 -14.59
C THR A 107 9.98 -3.10 -13.69
N SER A 108 10.93 -3.99 -14.01
CA SER A 108 12.09 -4.29 -13.15
C SER A 108 12.97 -3.06 -12.89
N ASN A 109 13.14 -2.19 -13.88
CA ASN A 109 13.88 -0.94 -13.77
C ASN A 109 13.19 0.12 -12.88
N LEU A 110 11.86 0.01 -12.69
CA LEU A 110 11.07 0.94 -11.87
C LEU A 110 11.01 0.50 -10.40
N PHE A 111 11.30 -0.77 -10.12
CA PHE A 111 11.14 -1.39 -8.81
C PHE A 111 11.92 -0.66 -7.71
N LEU A 112 13.19 -0.32 -7.97
CA LEU A 112 14.03 0.39 -6.99
C LEU A 112 13.41 1.72 -6.55
N ASN A 113 12.89 2.50 -7.50
CA ASN A 113 12.27 3.78 -7.20
C ASN A 113 10.98 3.59 -6.39
N ALA A 114 10.10 2.67 -6.82
CA ALA A 114 8.85 2.36 -6.12
C ALA A 114 9.10 1.93 -4.67
N VAL A 115 10.09 1.06 -4.44
CA VAL A 115 10.49 0.61 -3.11
C VAL A 115 11.09 1.75 -2.27
N SER A 116 11.85 2.65 -2.88
CA SER A 116 12.39 3.82 -2.17
C SER A 116 11.28 4.74 -1.63
N LEU A 117 10.17 4.89 -2.36
CA LEU A 117 9.01 5.67 -1.90
C LEU A 117 8.32 5.02 -0.71
N VAL A 118 8.14 3.70 -0.75
CA VAL A 118 7.61 2.91 0.38
C VAL A 118 8.51 3.06 1.61
N LYS A 119 9.84 2.99 1.44
CA LYS A 119 10.78 3.16 2.55
C LYS A 119 10.68 4.55 3.18
N VAL A 120 10.64 5.61 2.37
CA VAL A 120 10.49 6.99 2.87
C VAL A 120 9.21 7.12 3.70
N LEU A 121 8.08 6.63 3.20
CA LEU A 121 6.82 6.64 3.94
C LEU A 121 6.95 5.89 5.28
N LEU A 122 7.52 4.69 5.27
CA LEU A 122 7.67 3.87 6.48
C LEU A 122 8.58 4.54 7.51
N ASP A 123 9.66 5.20 7.07
CA ASP A 123 10.57 5.91 7.96
C ASP A 123 9.90 7.15 8.56
N GLU A 124 9.19 7.95 7.75
CA GLU A 124 8.43 9.10 8.20
C GLU A 124 7.35 8.70 9.20
N LYS A 125 6.51 7.72 8.84
CA LYS A 125 5.39 7.28 9.68
C LYS A 125 5.80 6.46 10.90
N SER A 126 7.03 5.94 10.94
CA SER A 126 7.59 5.35 12.16
C SER A 126 7.87 6.39 13.26
N LEU A 127 7.81 7.68 12.92
CA LEU A 127 7.96 8.80 13.87
C LEU A 127 6.67 9.61 14.01
N ASP A 128 5.53 9.05 13.56
CA ASP A 128 4.24 9.75 13.62
C ASP A 128 3.82 10.00 15.08
N ASN A 129 3.16 11.13 15.33
CA ASN A 129 2.64 11.48 16.65
C ASN A 129 1.51 10.53 17.08
N ASP A 130 0.75 10.01 16.11
CA ASP A 130 -0.30 9.04 16.36
C ASP A 130 0.31 7.65 16.68
N GLY A 131 0.14 7.21 17.93
CA GLY A 131 0.65 5.91 18.38
C GLY A 131 0.07 4.72 17.62
N PHE A 132 -1.18 4.79 17.15
CA PHE A 132 -1.79 3.71 16.39
C PHE A 132 -1.08 3.52 15.03
N ILE A 133 -0.77 4.62 14.34
CA ILE A 133 -0.06 4.57 13.06
C ILE A 133 1.40 4.18 13.25
N ARG A 134 2.06 4.78 14.24
CA ARG A 134 3.45 4.46 14.56
C ARG A 134 3.64 2.96 14.84
N ASP A 135 2.84 2.38 15.72
CA ASP A 135 2.92 0.96 16.07
C ASP A 135 2.66 0.04 14.86
N MET A 136 1.69 0.43 14.01
CA MET A 136 1.40 -0.32 12.78
C MET A 136 2.59 -0.28 11.81
N VAL A 137 3.12 0.92 11.57
CA VAL A 137 4.19 1.16 10.61
C VAL A 137 5.51 0.55 11.07
N GLU A 138 5.84 0.57 12.36
CA GLU A 138 7.02 -0.11 12.89
C GLU A 138 7.03 -1.61 12.54
N ARG A 139 5.88 -2.29 12.71
CA ARG A 139 5.76 -3.72 12.32
C ARG A 139 5.91 -3.93 10.81
N MET A 140 5.39 -3.02 10.00
CA MET A 140 5.54 -3.08 8.54
C MET A 140 7.00 -2.85 8.12
N LYS A 141 7.66 -1.86 8.73
CA LYS A 141 9.06 -1.51 8.51
C LYS A 141 10.00 -2.65 8.86
N ILE A 142 9.79 -3.35 9.98
CA ILE A 142 10.58 -4.55 10.33
C ILE A 142 10.52 -5.60 9.21
N LYS A 143 9.32 -5.87 8.68
CA LYS A 143 9.16 -6.83 7.57
C LYS A 143 9.81 -6.30 6.28
N PHE A 144 9.63 -5.02 5.97
CA PHE A 144 10.22 -4.37 4.81
C PHE A 144 11.76 -4.48 4.84
N ASP A 145 12.39 -4.07 5.94
CA ASP A 145 13.85 -4.05 6.07
C ASP A 145 14.43 -5.47 5.98
N LYS A 146 13.71 -6.49 6.49
CA LYS A 146 14.07 -7.90 6.33
C LYS A 146 14.11 -8.33 4.86
N TYR A 147 13.02 -8.13 4.12
CA TYR A 147 12.93 -8.59 2.73
C TYR A 147 13.82 -7.78 1.77
N TRP A 148 13.96 -6.48 2.02
CA TRP A 148 14.85 -5.62 1.25
C TRP A 148 16.30 -6.09 1.33
N GLY A 149 16.76 -6.51 2.52
CA GLY A 149 18.11 -7.04 2.72
C GLY A 149 18.43 -8.31 1.93
N GLU A 150 17.41 -9.09 1.53
CA GLU A 150 17.58 -10.35 0.80
C GLU A 150 17.64 -10.18 -0.72
N THR A 151 17.09 -9.09 -1.27
CA THR A 151 16.75 -8.99 -2.70
C THR A 151 17.26 -7.72 -3.40
N ASN A 152 17.92 -6.81 -2.68
CA ASN A 152 18.34 -5.48 -3.16
C ASN A 152 19.22 -5.47 -4.42
N LEU A 153 20.13 -6.44 -4.59
CA LEU A 153 21.15 -6.43 -5.64
C LEU A 153 20.52 -6.52 -7.04
N LEU A 154 19.62 -7.47 -7.25
CA LEU A 154 18.98 -7.70 -8.56
C LEU A 154 18.16 -6.48 -9.00
N MET A 155 17.42 -5.88 -8.07
CA MET A 155 16.61 -4.68 -8.34
C MET A 155 17.49 -3.49 -8.69
N SER A 156 18.62 -3.35 -8.00
CA SER A 156 19.59 -2.29 -8.25
C SER A 156 20.26 -2.45 -9.62
N ILE A 157 20.61 -3.68 -10.01
CA ILE A 157 21.11 -3.98 -11.37
C ILE A 157 20.08 -3.59 -12.43
N ALA A 158 18.81 -3.98 -12.26
CA ALA A 158 17.75 -3.66 -13.21
C ALA A 158 17.56 -2.14 -13.40
N ALA A 159 17.68 -1.37 -12.31
CA ALA A 159 17.60 0.09 -12.37
C ALA A 159 18.80 0.73 -13.11
N VAL A 160 20.01 0.18 -12.94
CA VAL A 160 21.22 0.67 -13.63
C VAL A 160 21.23 0.30 -15.12
N LEU A 161 20.65 -0.85 -15.48
CA LEU A 161 20.51 -1.27 -16.88
C LEU A 161 19.54 -0.39 -17.68
N ASP A 162 18.70 0.43 -17.02
CA ASP A 162 17.90 1.43 -17.72
C ASP A 162 18.79 2.57 -18.23
N PRO A 163 18.95 2.73 -19.56
CA PRO A 163 19.85 3.74 -20.13
C PRO A 163 19.44 5.18 -19.80
N ARG A 164 18.19 5.40 -19.39
CA ARG A 164 17.66 6.72 -18.99
C ARG A 164 18.12 7.10 -17.57
N CYS A 165 18.32 6.11 -16.70
CA CYS A 165 18.61 6.34 -15.29
C CYS A 165 20.08 6.03 -14.96
N LYS A 166 20.57 4.85 -15.35
CA LYS A 166 21.92 4.36 -15.05
C LYS A 166 22.24 4.45 -13.55
N MET A 167 23.46 4.84 -13.19
CA MET A 167 23.91 5.02 -11.81
C MET A 167 23.12 6.09 -11.04
N LYS A 168 22.49 7.06 -11.71
CA LYS A 168 21.69 8.11 -11.05
C LYS A 168 20.52 7.53 -10.28
N ALA A 169 19.99 6.37 -10.70
CA ALA A 169 18.96 5.67 -9.94
C ALA A 169 19.44 5.29 -8.54
N LEU A 170 20.67 4.75 -8.44
CA LEU A 170 21.25 4.33 -7.17
C LEU A 170 21.59 5.55 -6.31
N GLU A 171 22.21 6.57 -6.90
CA GLU A 171 22.54 7.84 -6.21
C GLU A 171 21.30 8.51 -5.60
N PHE A 172 20.14 8.40 -6.25
CA PHE A 172 18.89 8.94 -5.73
C PHE A 172 18.20 8.04 -4.70
N CYS A 173 18.20 6.71 -4.92
CA CYS A 173 17.41 5.79 -4.09
C CYS A 173 18.18 5.29 -2.86
N PHE A 174 19.48 5.00 -2.97
CA PHE A 174 20.26 4.42 -1.89
C PHE A 174 20.32 5.29 -0.63
N PRO A 175 20.46 6.63 -0.70
CA PRO A 175 20.40 7.49 0.49
C PRO A 175 19.09 7.41 1.27
N LYS A 176 18.01 6.95 0.63
CA LYS A 176 16.70 6.74 1.27
C LYS A 176 16.57 5.34 1.86
N LEU A 177 17.34 4.39 1.33
CA LEU A 177 17.22 2.96 1.65
C LEU A 177 18.28 2.49 2.66
N TYR A 178 19.39 3.22 2.78
CA TYR A 178 20.56 2.82 3.57
C TYR A 178 21.10 3.96 4.42
N SER A 179 21.82 3.62 5.48
CA SER A 179 22.66 4.58 6.21
C SER A 179 23.79 5.09 5.31
N SER A 180 24.28 6.31 5.56
CA SER A 180 25.31 6.95 4.74
C SER A 180 26.54 6.06 4.51
N GLU A 181 27.02 5.35 5.54
CA GLU A 181 28.15 4.42 5.43
C GLU A 181 27.88 3.26 4.46
N LYS A 182 26.64 2.77 4.42
CA LYS A 182 26.26 1.66 3.55
C LYS A 182 26.03 2.15 2.11
N VAL A 183 25.53 3.37 1.91
CA VAL A 183 25.38 3.96 0.57
C VAL A 183 26.70 3.96 -0.20
N GLU A 184 27.77 4.47 0.42
CA GLU A 184 29.09 4.54 -0.22
C GLU A 184 29.61 3.16 -0.63
N ARG A 185 29.46 2.17 0.25
CA ARG A 185 29.88 0.78 -0.01
C ARG A 185 29.09 0.16 -1.16
N GLU A 186 27.77 0.34 -1.16
CA GLU A 186 26.89 -0.22 -2.19
C GLU A 186 27.17 0.45 -3.54
N ILE A 187 27.30 1.78 -3.62
CA ILE A 187 27.65 2.47 -4.88
C ILE A 187 29.01 2.00 -5.40
N ALA A 188 30.01 1.85 -4.53
CA ALA A 188 31.35 1.38 -4.92
C ALA A 188 31.32 -0.05 -5.51
N LEU A 189 30.43 -0.92 -5.04
CA LEU A 189 30.23 -2.26 -5.61
C LEU A 189 29.82 -2.19 -7.09
N PHE A 190 28.89 -1.30 -7.43
CA PHE A 190 28.43 -1.09 -8.82
C PHE A 190 29.47 -0.38 -9.69
N ALA A 191 30.36 0.42 -9.10
CA ALA A 191 31.49 1.05 -9.79
C ALA A 191 32.70 0.11 -9.95
N SER A 192 32.65 -1.12 -9.41
CA SER A 192 33.75 -2.08 -9.52
C SER A 192 34.00 -2.48 -10.98
N PRO A 193 35.25 -2.84 -11.37
CA PRO A 193 35.55 -3.28 -12.73
C PRO A 193 34.71 -4.49 -13.18
N CYS A 194 34.41 -5.42 -12.26
CA CYS A 194 33.60 -6.58 -12.55
C CYS A 194 32.15 -6.21 -12.91
N MET A 195 31.54 -5.28 -12.16
CA MET A 195 30.18 -4.81 -12.44
C MET A 195 30.16 -3.89 -13.66
N ASN A 196 31.15 -3.02 -13.84
CA ASN A 196 31.28 -2.20 -15.04
C ASN A 196 31.44 -3.03 -16.30
N PHE A 197 32.20 -4.14 -16.24
CA PHE A 197 32.27 -5.08 -17.36
C PHE A 197 30.88 -5.64 -17.67
N PHE A 198 30.17 -6.16 -16.66
CA PHE A 198 28.83 -6.74 -16.82
C PHE A 198 27.79 -5.73 -17.35
N LEU A 199 27.82 -4.49 -16.88
CA LEU A 199 26.85 -3.45 -17.23
C LEU A 199 27.13 -2.80 -18.60
N ASN A 200 28.37 -2.83 -19.08
CA ASN A 200 28.77 -2.19 -20.35
C ASN A 200 29.00 -3.18 -21.52
N THR A 201 28.70 -4.47 -21.35
CA THR A 201 28.85 -5.49 -22.40
C THR A 201 27.73 -5.52 -23.47
N HIS A 202 26.88 -4.49 -23.57
CA HIS A 202 25.80 -4.40 -24.57
C HIS A 202 25.74 -3.03 -25.25
#